data_AF-A0AAX2UUS9-F1
#
_entry.id   AF-A0AAX2UUS9-F1
#
_cell.length_a   1.000
_cell.length_b   1.000
_cell.length_c   1.000
_cell.angle_alpha   90.00
_cell.angle_beta   90.00
_cell.angle_gamma   90.00
#
_symmetry.space_group_name_H-M   'P 1'
#
loop_
_entity.id
_entity.type
_entity.pdbx_description
1 polymer ?
#
loop_
_entity_poly.entity_id
_entity_poly.type
_entity_poly.pdbx_seq_one_letter_code
_entity_poly.pdbx_strand_id
1 'polypeptide(L)'
;MKRHLRFLQAALATLLLWCALPAVAGELPPLSLADAKAKQAVILDTRASYFYQGWPMEGEKQGGHVAGAENLSAEWKYSDEEWPKALEIKGLKADRPVALYGAPREVAEVARLLRKQGIKQLFELQGWQAAPRESLARWQQLVYPRWLADLQEGKPVAAAPKGDWKLFEVDWGSPKAYLISHIPGAGYIDTNSLEEEPLWNKVSDEALKKLLLDNGIRHDTTVILYGRNTMAAARAAHLMMYAGVEDVRLLDGGLDAWFIQHLRTETGLPNKYEPVKEFGVAIPAHPEYYTTLSQAKELLKKPDSALVSVRTWDEFVGNTSGYSYIKPKGDIPGAKWGHGGVDANSMSDFHNPDGTMKPAREILAMWDQWNIEPTQQAAFYCGTGWRASEAFFYAWLMDWKQISVYDGGWYEWSSDPKNPTVTGERQPAKS
;
A
#
# COMPACT_ATOMS: atom_id res chain seq x y z
N MET A 1 31.54 73.87 -5.60
CA MET A 1 30.98 73.69 -6.96
C MET A 1 30.21 72.37 -6.93
N LYS A 2 28.91 72.38 -6.62
CA LYS A 2 27.81 72.68 -7.56
C LYS A 2 27.93 71.87 -8.86
N ARG A 3 27.14 70.80 -8.96
CA ARG A 3 26.22 70.47 -10.09
C ARG A 3 25.54 69.15 -9.73
N HIS A 4 24.32 69.19 -9.18
CA HIS A 4 23.04 69.18 -9.92
C HIS A 4 22.84 67.81 -10.59
N LEU A 5 21.77 67.04 -10.34
CA LEU A 5 20.37 67.48 -10.34
C LEU A 5 19.47 66.40 -9.69
N ARG A 6 18.59 66.82 -8.78
CA ARG A 6 17.32 66.14 -8.46
C ARG A 6 16.31 66.43 -9.58
N PHE A 7 15.26 65.61 -9.63
CA PHE A 7 13.96 65.80 -10.31
C PHE A 7 13.80 65.08 -11.67
N LEU A 8 12.98 64.02 -11.68
CA LEU A 8 11.59 63.99 -12.17
C LEU A 8 11.07 62.55 -11.95
N GLN A 9 10.11 62.35 -11.05
CA GLN A 9 8.68 62.14 -11.34
C GLN A 9 8.33 60.76 -11.93
N ALA A 10 7.50 60.05 -11.16
CA ALA A 10 6.44 59.14 -11.61
C ALA A 10 6.83 57.92 -12.46
N ALA A 11 7.00 56.78 -11.77
CA ALA A 11 6.59 55.48 -12.29
C ALA A 11 6.12 54.59 -11.14
N LEU A 12 5.04 55.04 -10.49
CA LEU A 12 4.18 54.21 -9.66
C LEU A 12 3.17 53.58 -10.62
N ALA A 13 3.41 52.36 -11.11
CA ALA A 13 2.40 51.57 -11.80
C ALA A 13 2.78 50.08 -11.86
N THR A 14 2.12 49.31 -11.01
CA THR A 14 1.67 47.93 -11.28
C THR A 14 2.74 46.88 -11.61
N LEU A 15 3.51 46.45 -10.60
CA LEU A 15 3.76 45.01 -10.48
C LEU A 15 2.51 44.40 -9.85
N LEU A 16 1.62 43.88 -10.69
CA LEU A 16 0.60 42.93 -10.27
C LEU A 16 1.34 41.71 -9.73
N LEU A 17 1.51 41.65 -8.41
CA LEU A 17 1.60 40.37 -7.71
C LEU A 17 0.34 39.61 -8.09
N TRP A 18 0.48 38.66 -9.00
CA TRP A 18 -0.46 37.56 -9.11
C TRP A 18 -0.21 36.65 -7.90
N CYS A 19 -0.57 37.15 -6.72
CA CYS A 19 -0.97 36.27 -5.63
C CYS A 19 -2.14 35.48 -6.21
N ALA A 20 -1.91 34.20 -6.49
CA ALA A 20 -2.98 33.25 -6.65
C ALA A 20 -3.77 33.31 -5.34
N LEU A 21 -4.81 34.14 -5.30
CA LEU A 21 -5.87 34.01 -4.33
C LEU A 21 -6.30 32.55 -4.42
N PRO A 22 -6.36 31.81 -3.30
CA PRO A 22 -7.06 30.54 -3.33
C PRO A 22 -8.43 30.86 -3.91
N ALA A 23 -8.78 30.24 -5.03
CA ALA A 23 -10.12 30.34 -5.54
C ALA A 23 -11.02 29.98 -4.36
N VAL A 24 -11.78 30.95 -3.87
CA VAL A 24 -12.82 30.69 -2.87
C VAL A 24 -13.80 29.79 -3.59
N ALA A 25 -13.58 28.49 -3.49
CA ALA A 25 -14.57 27.50 -3.86
C ALA A 25 -15.79 27.91 -3.05
N GLY A 26 -16.85 28.37 -3.73
CA GLY A 26 -18.07 28.78 -3.05
C GLY A 26 -18.46 27.69 -2.04
N GLU A 27 -18.77 28.11 -0.81
CA GLU A 27 -19.13 27.23 0.28
C GLU A 27 -20.09 26.16 -0.24
N LEU A 28 -19.72 24.90 -0.05
CA LEU A 28 -20.57 23.80 -0.51
C LEU A 28 -21.85 23.82 0.34
N PRO A 29 -23.03 23.61 -0.28
CA PRO A 29 -24.25 23.48 0.50
C PRO A 29 -24.10 22.35 1.53
N PRO A 30 -24.52 22.56 2.79
CA PRO A 30 -24.43 21.53 3.81
C PRO A 30 -25.41 20.39 3.51
N LEU A 31 -25.04 19.17 3.87
CA LEU A 31 -25.90 18.00 3.77
C LEU A 31 -25.71 17.11 5.01
N SER A 32 -26.80 16.74 5.68
CA SER A 32 -26.72 15.81 6.82
C SER A 32 -26.41 14.39 6.33
N LEU A 33 -25.87 13.53 7.19
CA LEU A 33 -25.66 12.11 6.85
C LEU A 33 -26.97 11.39 6.49
N ALA A 34 -28.07 11.74 7.15
CA ALA A 34 -29.38 11.17 6.85
C ALA A 34 -29.85 11.56 5.45
N ASP A 35 -29.70 12.84 5.08
CA ASP A 35 -30.08 13.33 3.76
C ASP A 35 -29.14 12.83 2.66
N ALA A 36 -27.85 12.68 2.94
CA ALA A 36 -26.89 12.08 2.03
C ALA A 36 -27.30 10.64 1.69
N LYS A 37 -27.68 9.85 2.70
CA LYS A 37 -28.20 8.49 2.51
C LYS A 37 -29.53 8.48 1.73
N ALA A 38 -30.47 9.35 2.10
CA ALA A 38 -31.76 9.45 1.42
C ALA A 38 -31.63 9.84 -0.06
N LYS A 39 -30.64 10.68 -0.40
CA LYS A 39 -30.29 11.07 -1.77
C LYS A 39 -29.40 10.08 -2.50
N GLN A 40 -29.03 8.96 -1.87
CA GLN A 40 -28.06 7.98 -2.38
C GLN A 40 -26.74 8.63 -2.84
N ALA A 41 -26.33 9.69 -2.12
CA ALA A 41 -25.11 10.43 -2.41
C ALA A 41 -23.88 9.54 -2.21
N VAL A 42 -22.84 9.74 -3.01
CA VAL A 42 -21.52 9.19 -2.71
C VAL A 42 -20.94 9.96 -1.54
N ILE A 43 -20.68 9.28 -0.43
CA ILE A 43 -19.98 9.86 0.71
C ILE A 43 -18.48 9.77 0.42
N LEU A 44 -17.78 10.91 0.44
CA LEU A 44 -16.39 11.00 -0.01
C LEU A 44 -15.49 11.61 1.08
N ASP A 45 -14.58 10.79 1.60
CA ASP A 45 -13.51 11.22 2.50
C ASP A 45 -12.38 11.84 1.69
N THR A 46 -12.09 13.12 1.96
CA THR A 46 -11.05 13.87 1.24
C THR A 46 -9.69 13.85 1.94
N ARG A 47 -9.62 13.23 3.12
CA ARG A 47 -8.39 13.13 3.90
C ARG A 47 -7.41 12.15 3.26
N ALA A 48 -6.16 12.22 3.70
CA ALA A 48 -5.14 11.27 3.31
C ALA A 48 -5.52 9.81 3.68
N SER A 49 -5.02 8.86 2.89
CA SER A 49 -5.41 7.44 2.96
C SER A 49 -5.20 6.84 4.35
N TYR A 50 -4.12 7.19 5.05
CA TYR A 50 -3.85 6.68 6.38
C TYR A 50 -4.96 7.04 7.41
N PHE A 51 -5.58 8.22 7.32
CA PHE A 51 -6.72 8.58 8.17
C PHE A 51 -7.99 7.81 7.78
N TYR A 52 -8.23 7.66 6.48
CA TYR A 52 -9.32 6.82 5.97
C TYR A 52 -9.16 5.37 6.45
N GLN A 53 -7.96 4.82 6.38
CA GLN A 53 -7.67 3.44 6.75
C GLN A 53 -7.82 3.16 8.24
N GLY A 54 -7.64 4.14 9.13
CA GLY A 54 -7.87 3.92 10.56
C GLY A 54 -7.06 4.79 11.52
N TRP A 55 -6.02 5.47 11.04
CA TRP A 55 -5.24 6.37 11.90
C TRP A 55 -6.12 7.52 12.40
N PRO A 56 -6.11 7.83 13.71
CA PRO A 56 -6.87 8.96 14.23
C PRO A 56 -6.19 10.29 13.89
N MET A 57 -6.98 11.32 13.61
CA MET A 57 -6.45 12.68 13.60
C MET A 57 -6.20 13.16 15.04
N GLU A 58 -5.42 14.24 15.20
CA GLU A 58 -5.17 14.83 16.51
C GLU A 58 -6.49 15.18 17.22
N GLY A 59 -6.65 14.69 18.45
CA GLY A 59 -7.85 14.88 19.26
C GLY A 59 -9.01 13.92 18.96
N GLU A 60 -8.94 13.08 17.92
CA GLU A 60 -9.95 12.05 17.67
C GLU A 60 -9.75 10.84 18.59
N LYS A 61 -10.86 10.33 19.15
CA LYS A 61 -10.86 9.10 19.97
C LYS A 61 -10.80 7.83 19.13
N GLN A 62 -11.23 7.90 17.87
CA GLN A 62 -11.31 6.78 16.94
C GLN A 62 -11.02 7.32 15.53
N GLY A 63 -10.09 6.68 14.82
CA GLY A 63 -9.82 7.00 13.41
C GLY A 63 -10.73 6.24 12.45
N GLY A 64 -10.39 6.28 11.17
CA GLY A 64 -11.19 5.66 10.11
C GLY A 64 -12.20 6.60 9.46
N HIS A 65 -13.05 6.07 8.61
CA HIS A 65 -13.94 6.82 7.73
C HIS A 65 -15.41 6.58 8.07
N VAL A 66 -16.30 7.48 7.64
CA VAL A 66 -17.76 7.26 7.73
C VAL A 66 -18.11 5.95 7.01
N ALA A 67 -18.89 5.09 7.66
CA ALA A 67 -19.27 3.80 7.08
C ALA A 67 -19.84 3.92 5.65
N GLY A 68 -19.27 3.14 4.72
CA GLY A 68 -19.62 3.17 3.29
C GLY A 68 -19.03 4.33 2.49
N ALA A 69 -18.15 5.16 3.06
CA ALA A 69 -17.47 6.22 2.34
C ALA A 69 -16.41 5.70 1.35
N GLU A 70 -16.25 6.41 0.24
CA GLU A 70 -15.10 6.30 -0.65
C GLU A 70 -13.97 7.22 -0.17
N ASN A 71 -12.73 6.97 -0.60
CA ASN A 71 -11.63 7.90 -0.38
C ASN A 71 -11.20 8.57 -1.68
N LEU A 72 -10.98 9.87 -1.66
CA LEU A 72 -10.26 10.59 -2.72
C LEU A 72 -9.47 11.73 -2.06
N SER A 73 -8.20 11.46 -1.77
CA SER A 73 -7.33 12.45 -1.12
C SER A 73 -7.07 13.66 -2.01
N ALA A 74 -7.04 14.85 -1.41
CA ALA A 74 -6.61 16.08 -2.10
C ALA A 74 -5.14 16.04 -2.58
N GLU A 75 -4.33 15.15 -1.98
CA GLU A 75 -2.91 14.99 -2.30
C GLU A 75 -2.71 14.19 -3.60
N TRP A 76 -3.67 13.33 -3.96
CA TRP A 76 -3.56 12.47 -5.13
C TRP A 76 -3.59 13.26 -6.44
N LYS A 77 -2.70 12.86 -7.36
CA LYS A 77 -2.55 13.47 -8.68
C LYS A 77 -2.83 12.41 -9.74
N TYR A 78 -4.09 12.34 -10.15
CA TYR A 78 -4.50 11.56 -11.31
C TYR A 78 -4.15 12.29 -12.60
N SER A 79 -3.59 11.57 -13.56
CA SER A 79 -3.51 11.97 -14.97
C SER A 79 -4.89 11.98 -15.62
N ASP A 80 -5.00 12.62 -16.79
CA ASP A 80 -6.25 12.66 -17.56
C ASP A 80 -6.73 11.25 -17.96
N GLU A 81 -5.81 10.30 -18.12
CA GLU A 81 -6.11 8.90 -18.45
C GLU A 81 -6.62 8.10 -17.24
N GLU A 82 -6.22 8.47 -16.03
CA GLU A 82 -6.60 7.77 -14.80
C GLU A 82 -7.95 8.24 -14.23
N TRP A 83 -8.33 9.49 -14.46
CA TRP A 83 -9.57 10.07 -13.95
C TRP A 83 -10.82 9.26 -14.28
N PRO A 84 -11.07 8.83 -15.54
CA PRO A 84 -12.26 8.05 -15.87
C PRO A 84 -12.40 6.78 -15.02
N LYS A 85 -11.31 6.01 -14.86
CA LYS A 85 -11.28 4.79 -14.06
C LYS A 85 -11.49 5.09 -12.57
N ALA A 86 -10.88 6.15 -12.05
CA ALA A 86 -11.05 6.56 -10.66
C ALA A 86 -12.51 6.97 -10.34
N LEU A 87 -13.18 7.69 -11.25
CA LEU A 87 -14.59 8.07 -11.10
C LEU A 87 -15.51 6.86 -11.16
N GLU A 88 -15.26 5.94 -12.09
CA GLU A 88 -16.05 4.72 -12.25
C GLU A 88 -15.99 3.84 -10.99
N ILE A 89 -14.78 3.53 -10.51
CA ILE A 89 -14.56 2.69 -9.32
C ILE A 89 -15.27 3.28 -8.10
N LYS A 90 -15.23 4.60 -7.93
CA LYS A 90 -15.83 5.31 -6.78
C LYS A 90 -17.31 5.66 -7.00
N GLY A 91 -17.91 5.23 -8.11
CA GLY A 91 -19.30 5.49 -8.44
C GLY A 91 -19.66 6.98 -8.58
N LEU A 92 -18.68 7.83 -8.92
CA LEU A 92 -18.81 9.27 -9.08
C LEU A 92 -19.31 9.57 -10.51
N LYS A 93 -20.54 10.09 -10.61
CA LYS A 93 -21.22 10.39 -11.88
C LYS A 93 -21.84 11.78 -11.86
N ALA A 94 -21.97 12.43 -13.02
CA ALA A 94 -22.42 13.82 -13.11
C ALA A 94 -23.84 14.05 -12.55
N ASP A 95 -24.69 13.04 -12.60
CA ASP A 95 -26.07 13.02 -12.12
C ASP A 95 -26.22 12.58 -10.65
N ARG A 96 -25.14 12.11 -10.01
CA ARG A 96 -25.17 11.61 -8.64
C ARG A 96 -24.64 12.65 -7.65
N PRO A 97 -25.38 12.94 -6.56
CA PRO A 97 -24.88 13.80 -5.49
C PRO A 97 -23.62 13.24 -4.83
N VAL A 98 -22.70 14.13 -4.42
CA VAL A 98 -21.49 13.77 -3.66
C VAL A 98 -21.42 14.62 -2.40
N ALA A 99 -21.27 13.95 -1.24
CA ALA A 99 -21.14 14.59 0.06
C ALA A 99 -19.69 14.43 0.54
N LEU A 100 -18.93 15.52 0.51
CA LEU A 100 -17.51 15.55 0.85
C LEU A 100 -17.32 15.85 2.34
N TYR A 101 -16.31 15.25 2.96
CA TYR A 101 -15.84 15.65 4.29
C TYR A 101 -14.33 15.47 4.45
N GLY A 102 -13.76 16.22 5.38
CA GLY A 102 -12.32 16.25 5.66
C GLY A 102 -11.94 17.62 6.19
N ALA A 103 -10.65 17.99 6.10
CA ALA A 103 -10.24 19.35 6.42
C ALA A 103 -10.81 20.33 5.37
N PRO A 104 -11.21 21.57 5.75
CA PRO A 104 -11.81 22.51 4.81
C PRO A 104 -11.01 22.75 3.53
N ARG A 105 -9.67 22.78 3.63
CA ARG A 105 -8.78 22.93 2.48
C ARG A 105 -8.83 21.73 1.53
N GLU A 106 -8.87 20.51 2.07
CA GLU A 106 -8.93 19.27 1.30
C GLU A 106 -10.29 19.14 0.60
N VAL A 107 -11.38 19.42 1.31
CA VAL A 107 -12.74 19.45 0.76
C VAL A 107 -12.84 20.42 -0.41
N ALA A 108 -12.32 21.63 -0.26
CA ALA A 108 -12.31 22.64 -1.32
C ALA A 108 -11.51 22.18 -2.56
N GLU A 109 -10.34 21.58 -2.35
CA GLU A 109 -9.49 21.10 -3.45
C GLU A 109 -10.13 19.93 -4.20
N VAL A 110 -10.65 18.93 -3.48
CA VAL A 110 -11.35 17.80 -4.10
C VAL A 110 -12.61 18.26 -4.83
N ALA A 111 -13.38 19.17 -4.25
CA ALA A 111 -14.55 19.74 -4.93
C ALA A 111 -14.17 20.46 -6.23
N ARG A 112 -13.03 21.18 -6.25
CA ARG A 112 -12.50 21.81 -7.46
C ARG A 112 -12.12 20.78 -8.52
N LEU A 113 -11.46 19.68 -8.12
CA LEU A 113 -11.08 18.58 -9.03
C LEU A 113 -12.32 17.90 -9.61
N LEU A 114 -13.31 17.55 -8.78
CA LEU A 114 -14.55 16.91 -9.22
C LEU A 114 -15.36 17.80 -10.18
N ARG A 115 -15.41 19.12 -9.95
CA ARG A 115 -16.04 20.07 -10.89
C ARG A 115 -15.37 20.06 -12.26
N LYS A 116 -14.04 19.92 -12.33
CA LYS A 116 -13.32 19.79 -13.61
C LYS A 116 -13.70 18.51 -14.35
N GLN A 117 -14.00 17.45 -13.60
CA GLN A 117 -14.51 16.19 -14.13
C GLN A 117 -16.02 16.20 -14.42
N GLY A 118 -16.69 17.36 -14.32
CA GLY A 118 -18.11 17.50 -14.63
C GLY A 118 -19.08 17.14 -13.50
N ILE A 119 -18.59 16.81 -12.30
CA ILE A 119 -19.43 16.54 -11.13
C ILE A 119 -19.84 17.88 -10.48
N LYS A 120 -21.13 18.21 -10.52
CA LYS A 120 -21.64 19.52 -10.09
C LYS A 120 -22.43 19.48 -8.78
N GLN A 121 -23.05 18.36 -8.46
CA GLN A 121 -23.89 18.18 -7.27
C GLN A 121 -23.02 17.85 -6.04
N LEU A 122 -22.26 18.83 -5.57
CA LEU A 122 -21.32 18.69 -4.46
C LEU A 122 -21.88 19.34 -3.20
N PHE A 123 -21.76 18.65 -2.08
CA PHE A 123 -22.23 19.06 -0.76
C PHE A 123 -21.13 18.87 0.29
N GLU A 124 -21.16 19.65 1.36
CA GLU A 124 -20.33 19.38 2.54
C GLU A 124 -21.13 18.53 3.53
N LEU A 125 -20.63 17.33 3.86
CA LEU A 125 -21.27 16.43 4.80
C LEU A 125 -21.10 16.99 6.22
N GLN A 126 -22.23 17.23 6.90
CA GLN A 126 -22.24 17.76 8.27
C GLN A 126 -22.37 16.63 9.30
N GLY A 127 -21.74 16.82 10.46
CA GLY A 127 -21.83 15.90 11.60
C GLY A 127 -21.11 14.56 11.40
N TRP A 128 -20.25 14.44 10.39
CA TRP A 128 -19.52 13.22 10.08
C TRP A 128 -18.57 12.76 11.21
N GLN A 129 -18.11 13.69 12.06
CA GLN A 129 -17.25 13.38 13.21
C GLN A 129 -17.93 12.44 14.21
N ALA A 130 -19.26 12.49 14.32
CA ALA A 130 -20.06 11.63 15.19
C ALA A 130 -20.66 10.42 14.47
N ALA A 131 -20.37 10.25 13.17
CA ALA A 131 -20.89 9.13 12.39
C ALA A 131 -20.20 7.81 12.77
N PRO A 132 -20.89 6.66 12.60
CA PRO A 132 -20.25 5.35 12.69
C PRO A 132 -19.03 5.24 11.78
N ARG A 133 -17.94 4.68 12.31
CA ARG A 133 -16.65 4.56 11.60
C ARG A 133 -16.39 3.14 11.13
N GLU A 134 -15.75 3.04 9.97
CA GLU A 134 -15.12 1.83 9.44
C GLU A 134 -13.60 2.08 9.30
N SER A 135 -12.80 1.02 9.44
CA SER A 135 -11.34 1.06 9.33
C SER A 135 -10.82 -0.32 8.90
N LEU A 136 -9.55 -0.39 8.45
CA LEU A 136 -8.81 -1.63 8.41
C LEU A 136 -8.77 -2.27 9.81
N ALA A 137 -8.70 -3.59 9.88
CA ALA A 137 -8.64 -4.28 11.17
C ALA A 137 -7.27 -4.10 11.84
N ARG A 138 -6.21 -3.99 11.04
CA ARG A 138 -4.81 -3.84 11.47
C ARG A 138 -4.19 -2.57 10.91
N TRP A 139 -4.92 -1.45 10.96
CA TRP A 139 -4.44 -0.17 10.43
C TRP A 139 -3.10 0.26 11.03
N GLN A 140 -2.76 -0.17 12.26
CA GLN A 140 -1.50 0.19 12.92
C GLN A 140 -0.26 -0.35 12.19
N GLN A 141 -0.43 -1.39 11.38
CA GLN A 141 0.66 -2.08 10.68
C GLN A 141 0.99 -1.46 9.32
N LEU A 142 0.15 -0.55 8.83
CA LEU A 142 0.46 0.27 7.66
C LEU A 142 0.68 1.71 8.15
N VAL A 143 1.94 2.05 8.44
CA VAL A 143 2.34 3.34 9.02
C VAL A 143 2.55 4.38 7.95
N TYR A 144 2.52 5.67 8.30
CA TYR A 144 2.70 6.78 7.36
C TYR A 144 3.92 7.65 7.72
N PRO A 145 4.47 8.42 6.76
CA PRO A 145 5.76 9.11 6.94
C PRO A 145 5.82 10.05 8.16
N ARG A 146 4.81 10.90 8.34
CA ARG A 146 4.78 11.83 9.48
C ARG A 146 4.75 11.11 10.83
N TRP A 147 4.01 10.00 10.94
CA TRP A 147 4.00 9.18 12.15
C TRP A 147 5.39 8.63 12.48
N LEU A 148 6.11 8.12 11.47
CA LEU A 148 7.45 7.58 11.67
C LEU A 148 8.45 8.68 12.05
N ALA A 149 8.36 9.87 11.43
CA ALA A 149 9.18 11.01 11.79
C ALA A 149 8.93 11.47 13.23
N ASP A 150 7.67 11.54 13.66
CA ASP A 150 7.32 11.91 15.03
C ASP A 150 7.78 10.84 16.04
N LEU A 151 7.71 9.55 15.69
CA LEU A 151 8.27 8.45 16.48
C LEU A 151 9.81 8.59 16.65
N GLN A 152 10.53 8.91 15.56
CA GLN A 152 11.98 9.14 15.59
C GLN A 152 12.39 10.34 16.45
N GLU A 153 11.56 11.37 16.49
CA GLU A 153 11.76 12.57 17.32
C GLU A 153 11.36 12.35 18.79
N GLY A 154 10.89 11.14 19.15
CA GLY A 154 10.46 10.81 20.51
C GLY A 154 9.14 11.47 20.93
N LYS A 155 8.34 11.93 19.96
CA LYS A 155 7.02 12.50 20.24
C LYS A 155 6.01 11.39 20.55
N PRO A 156 4.96 11.67 21.32
CA PRO A 156 3.84 10.75 21.49
C PRO A 156 3.18 10.48 20.14
N VAL A 157 3.05 9.21 19.77
CA VAL A 157 2.34 8.77 18.57
C VAL A 157 1.28 7.72 18.92
N ALA A 158 0.17 7.70 18.18
CA ALA A 158 -0.81 6.63 18.29
C ALA A 158 -0.15 5.29 17.95
N ALA A 159 -0.57 4.20 18.63
CA ALA A 159 -0.04 2.86 18.39
C ALA A 159 1.50 2.77 18.40
N ALA A 160 2.17 3.53 19.28
CA ALA A 160 3.61 3.45 19.45
C ALA A 160 4.06 2.00 19.73
N PRO A 161 5.25 1.58 19.23
CA PRO A 161 5.87 0.33 19.64
C PRO A 161 5.88 0.17 21.16
N LYS A 162 5.55 -1.04 21.66
CA LYS A 162 5.50 -1.31 23.10
C LYS A 162 6.90 -1.38 23.75
N GLY A 163 7.94 -1.60 22.96
CA GLY A 163 9.31 -1.76 23.40
C GLY A 163 10.29 -1.39 22.30
N ASP A 164 11.36 -2.17 22.18
CA ASP A 164 12.38 -1.98 21.15
C ASP A 164 11.75 -1.99 19.75
N TRP A 165 12.11 -1.01 18.94
CA TRP A 165 11.75 -0.98 17.53
C TRP A 165 12.98 -0.79 16.65
N LYS A 166 12.85 -1.20 15.39
CA LYS A 166 13.90 -1.16 14.38
C LYS A 166 13.30 -0.71 13.05
N LEU A 167 14.05 0.10 12.30
CA LEU A 167 13.68 0.56 10.96
C LEU A 167 14.68 0.01 9.96
N PHE A 168 14.19 -0.57 8.86
CA PHE A 168 15.02 -1.01 7.75
C PHE A 168 14.47 -0.56 6.41
N GLU A 169 15.38 -0.13 5.53
CA GLU A 169 15.14 -0.17 4.10
C GLU A 169 15.40 -1.59 3.58
N VAL A 170 14.53 -2.08 2.71
CA VAL A 170 14.68 -3.36 2.02
C VAL A 170 14.73 -3.12 0.52
N ASP A 171 15.77 -3.64 -0.12
CA ASP A 171 15.94 -3.57 -1.58
C ASP A 171 16.82 -4.73 -2.07
N TRP A 172 16.88 -4.93 -3.39
CA TRP A 172 17.68 -5.99 -4.00
C TRP A 172 19.15 -5.60 -4.14
N GLY A 173 20.04 -6.42 -3.59
CA GLY A 173 21.49 -6.30 -3.72
C GLY A 173 22.12 -5.32 -2.74
N SER A 174 23.34 -4.88 -3.05
CA SER A 174 24.08 -3.94 -2.19
C SER A 174 23.39 -2.56 -2.10
N PRO A 175 23.55 -1.80 -1.00
CA PRO A 175 22.77 -0.59 -0.65
C PRO A 175 23.05 0.66 -1.52
N LYS A 176 23.15 0.55 -2.84
CA LYS A 176 23.59 1.63 -3.74
C LYS A 176 22.75 2.90 -3.61
N ALA A 177 21.44 2.77 -3.76
CA ALA A 177 20.54 3.92 -3.72
C ALA A 177 20.32 4.41 -2.27
N TYR A 178 20.31 3.49 -1.30
CA TYR A 178 20.31 3.78 0.12
C TYR A 178 21.45 4.75 0.51
N LEU A 179 22.68 4.52 0.03
CA LEU A 179 23.84 5.38 0.36
C LEU A 179 23.64 6.85 -0.04
N ILE A 180 22.80 7.11 -1.05
CA ILE A 180 22.54 8.45 -1.57
C ILE A 180 21.45 9.16 -0.76
N SER A 181 20.41 8.44 -0.33
CA SER A 181 19.31 8.98 0.44
C SER A 181 18.49 7.85 1.08
N HIS A 182 18.28 7.90 2.39
CA HIS A 182 17.44 6.95 3.13
C HIS A 182 16.72 7.65 4.30
N ILE A 183 15.73 6.98 4.87
CA ILE A 183 15.02 7.49 6.05
C ILE A 183 16.01 7.52 7.24
N PRO A 184 16.09 8.62 8.00
CA PRO A 184 17.07 8.76 9.09
C PRO A 184 17.12 7.56 10.04
N GLY A 185 18.31 7.10 10.39
CA GLY A 185 18.52 5.99 11.33
C GLY A 185 18.12 4.60 10.84
N ALA A 186 17.68 4.44 9.59
CA ALA A 186 17.35 3.13 9.03
C ALA A 186 18.57 2.20 8.95
N GLY A 187 18.38 0.90 9.14
CA GLY A 187 19.30 -0.12 8.67
C GLY A 187 18.99 -0.50 7.22
N TYR A 188 19.69 -1.50 6.69
CA TYR A 188 19.47 -2.02 5.34
C TYR A 188 19.43 -3.54 5.33
N ILE A 189 18.45 -4.12 4.65
CA ILE A 189 18.34 -5.55 4.41
C ILE A 189 18.35 -5.77 2.89
N ASP A 190 19.35 -6.53 2.43
CA ASP A 190 19.39 -7.04 1.06
C ASP A 190 18.44 -8.24 0.96
N THR A 191 17.53 -8.24 -0.02
CA THR A 191 16.63 -9.38 -0.24
C THR A 191 17.38 -10.69 -0.50
N ASN A 192 18.59 -10.66 -1.05
CA ASN A 192 19.45 -11.85 -1.20
C ASN A 192 19.84 -12.54 0.14
N SER A 193 19.58 -11.89 1.28
CA SER A 193 19.74 -12.52 2.60
C SER A 193 18.48 -13.25 3.09
N LEU A 194 17.35 -13.04 2.41
CA LEU A 194 16.04 -13.59 2.74
C LEU A 194 15.62 -14.72 1.79
N GLU A 195 16.13 -14.72 0.56
CA GLU A 195 15.80 -15.67 -0.49
C GLU A 195 17.01 -16.05 -1.33
N GLU A 196 16.97 -17.24 -1.96
CA GLU A 196 18.13 -17.82 -2.62
C GLU A 196 17.80 -18.60 -3.91
N GLU A 197 18.79 -18.67 -4.80
CA GLU A 197 18.79 -19.59 -5.93
C GLU A 197 18.73 -21.06 -5.48
N PRO A 198 18.19 -21.97 -6.30
CA PRO A 198 17.83 -21.79 -7.71
C PRO A 198 16.40 -21.31 -7.96
N LEU A 199 15.54 -21.26 -6.93
CA LEU A 199 14.10 -20.98 -7.10
C LEU A 199 13.68 -19.59 -6.62
N TRP A 200 14.57 -18.83 -5.96
CA TRP A 200 14.23 -17.58 -5.27
C TRP A 200 13.19 -17.78 -4.15
N ASN A 201 13.12 -18.99 -3.60
CA ASN A 201 12.39 -19.28 -2.37
C ASN A 201 13.14 -18.69 -1.17
N LYS A 202 12.45 -18.60 -0.03
CA LYS A 202 13.10 -18.18 1.22
C LYS A 202 14.32 -19.06 1.55
N VAL A 203 15.29 -18.46 2.22
CA VAL A 203 16.41 -19.21 2.83
C VAL A 203 15.92 -20.18 3.92
N SER A 204 16.81 -21.03 4.41
CA SER A 204 16.51 -21.93 5.52
C SER A 204 16.11 -21.16 6.80
N ASP A 205 15.39 -21.83 7.70
CA ASP A 205 14.95 -21.22 8.96
C ASP A 205 16.13 -20.83 9.86
N GLU A 206 17.25 -21.56 9.77
CA GLU A 206 18.50 -21.23 10.45
C GLU A 206 19.16 -19.97 9.87
N ALA A 207 19.17 -19.82 8.55
CA ALA A 207 19.73 -18.64 7.88
C ALA A 207 18.86 -17.40 8.17
N LEU A 208 17.53 -17.55 8.09
CA LEU A 208 16.59 -16.48 8.46
C LEU A 208 16.75 -16.09 9.93
N LYS A 209 16.83 -17.06 10.84
CA LYS A 209 17.12 -16.82 12.26
C LYS A 209 18.41 -16.02 12.43
N LYS A 210 19.49 -16.43 11.77
CA LYS A 210 20.78 -15.75 11.86
C LYS A 210 20.67 -14.30 11.40
N LEU A 211 20.01 -14.05 10.26
CA LEU A 211 19.77 -12.70 9.75
C LEU A 211 19.03 -11.82 10.77
N LEU A 212 17.97 -12.34 11.39
CA LEU A 212 17.19 -11.60 12.39
C LEU A 212 18.04 -11.28 13.62
N LEU A 213 18.78 -12.26 14.14
CA LEU A 213 19.65 -12.08 15.31
C LEU A 213 20.77 -11.06 15.05
N ASP A 214 21.43 -11.15 13.89
CA ASP A 214 22.51 -10.24 13.48
C ASP A 214 22.02 -8.79 13.33
N ASN A 215 20.72 -8.60 13.02
CA ASN A 215 20.08 -7.29 12.91
C ASN A 215 19.40 -6.83 14.22
N GLY A 216 19.63 -7.53 15.33
CA GLY A 216 19.08 -7.15 16.63
C GLY A 216 17.56 -7.34 16.75
N ILE A 217 16.98 -8.26 15.97
CA ILE A 217 15.54 -8.53 15.92
C ILE A 217 15.22 -9.79 16.73
N ARG A 218 14.34 -9.62 17.73
CA ARG A 218 13.68 -10.69 18.47
C ARG A 218 12.20 -10.78 18.06
N HIS A 219 11.50 -11.83 18.50
CA HIS A 219 10.06 -11.99 18.24
C HIS A 219 9.22 -10.81 18.76
N ASP A 220 9.62 -10.19 19.87
CA ASP A 220 8.95 -9.06 20.53
C ASP A 220 9.48 -7.68 20.09
N THR A 221 10.33 -7.63 19.05
CA THR A 221 10.81 -6.37 18.47
C THR A 221 9.82 -5.85 17.45
N THR A 222 9.41 -4.58 17.54
CA THR A 222 8.65 -3.95 16.45
C THR A 222 9.59 -3.69 15.27
N VAL A 223 9.29 -4.24 14.10
CA VAL A 223 10.08 -4.01 12.88
C VAL A 223 9.26 -3.21 11.88
N ILE A 224 9.77 -2.03 11.52
CA ILE A 224 9.17 -1.13 10.53
C ILE A 224 10.03 -1.25 9.26
N LEU A 225 9.41 -1.64 8.16
CA LEU A 225 10.07 -1.86 6.88
C LEU A 225 9.56 -0.86 5.85
N TYR A 226 10.46 -0.39 5.00
CA TYR A 226 10.11 0.34 3.79
C TYR A 226 11.06 -0.05 2.67
N GLY A 227 10.70 0.29 1.44
CA GLY A 227 11.57 0.10 0.29
C GLY A 227 11.33 1.20 -0.73
N ARG A 228 12.24 1.27 -1.71
CA ARG A 228 11.99 1.98 -2.98
C ARG A 228 10.98 1.23 -3.82
N ASN A 229 11.02 -0.09 -3.70
CA ASN A 229 10.01 -1.00 -4.19
C ASN A 229 9.26 -1.56 -2.97
N THR A 230 7.98 -1.27 -2.84
CA THR A 230 7.16 -1.72 -1.70
C THR A 230 7.10 -3.24 -1.60
N MET A 231 7.19 -3.96 -2.72
CA MET A 231 7.19 -5.42 -2.75
C MET A 231 8.42 -6.03 -2.04
N ALA A 232 9.58 -5.36 -2.08
CA ALA A 232 10.78 -5.83 -1.38
C ALA A 232 10.57 -5.80 0.14
N ALA A 233 10.02 -4.69 0.64
CA ALA A 233 9.66 -4.54 2.05
C ALA A 233 8.57 -5.53 2.46
N ALA A 234 7.55 -5.74 1.62
CA ALA A 234 6.50 -6.71 1.87
C ALA A 234 7.03 -8.16 1.88
N ARG A 235 7.98 -8.51 1.01
CA ARG A 235 8.67 -9.81 1.02
C ARG A 235 9.39 -10.05 2.35
N ALA A 236 10.16 -9.08 2.82
CA ALA A 236 10.78 -9.15 4.14
C ALA A 236 9.74 -9.25 5.26
N ALA A 237 8.66 -8.47 5.19
CA ALA A 237 7.59 -8.48 6.19
C ALA A 237 6.95 -9.87 6.30
N HIS A 238 6.57 -10.48 5.17
CA HIS A 238 6.01 -11.83 5.13
C HIS A 238 6.92 -12.86 5.79
N LEU A 239 8.22 -12.84 5.49
CA LEU A 239 9.17 -13.79 6.06
C LEU A 239 9.45 -13.54 7.55
N MET A 240 9.43 -12.28 8.01
CA MET A 240 9.51 -11.96 9.44
C MET A 240 8.26 -12.40 10.20
N MET A 241 7.07 -12.24 9.61
CA MET A 241 5.82 -12.74 10.17
C MET A 241 5.82 -14.27 10.23
N TYR A 242 6.24 -14.95 9.16
CA TYR A 242 6.43 -16.41 9.13
C TYR A 242 7.39 -16.89 10.24
N ALA A 243 8.51 -16.17 10.43
CA ALA A 243 9.48 -16.50 11.46
C ALA A 243 8.91 -16.34 12.88
N GLY A 244 8.06 -15.33 13.11
CA GLY A 244 7.40 -15.09 14.39
C GLY A 244 7.64 -13.72 15.00
N VAL A 245 8.00 -12.71 14.20
CA VAL A 245 8.03 -11.32 14.69
C VAL A 245 6.58 -10.86 14.87
N GLU A 246 6.23 -10.44 16.10
CA GLU A 246 4.84 -10.16 16.49
C GLU A 246 4.31 -8.81 15.95
N ASP A 247 5.18 -7.81 15.81
CA ASP A 247 4.81 -6.46 15.34
C ASP A 247 5.65 -6.06 14.12
N VAL A 248 5.19 -6.46 12.93
CA VAL A 248 5.78 -6.07 11.64
C VAL A 248 4.90 -5.00 11.00
N ARG A 249 5.52 -3.91 10.55
CA ARG A 249 4.85 -2.77 9.93
C ARG A 249 5.49 -2.39 8.60
N LEU A 250 4.69 -1.93 7.65
CA LEU A 250 5.15 -1.33 6.40
C LEU A 250 4.90 0.17 6.40
N LEU A 251 5.85 0.95 5.87
CA LEU A 251 5.60 2.34 5.51
C LEU A 251 4.76 2.39 4.21
N ASP A 252 3.53 2.87 4.32
CA ASP A 252 2.61 2.98 3.20
C ASP A 252 3.18 3.89 2.10
N GLY A 253 3.22 3.39 0.86
CA GLY A 253 3.85 4.08 -0.28
C GLY A 253 5.38 4.16 -0.23
N GLY A 254 6.04 3.49 0.72
CA GLY A 254 7.49 3.34 0.77
C GLY A 254 8.26 4.67 0.85
N LEU A 255 9.44 4.71 0.23
CA LEU A 255 10.29 5.91 0.26
C LEU A 255 9.70 7.08 -0.55
N ASP A 256 8.92 6.81 -1.60
CA ASP A 256 8.30 7.86 -2.40
C ASP A 256 7.29 8.66 -1.56
N ALA A 257 6.50 8.00 -0.71
CA ALA A 257 5.61 8.68 0.23
C ALA A 257 6.38 9.57 1.23
N TRP A 258 7.56 9.15 1.67
CA TRP A 258 8.43 9.97 2.52
C TRP A 258 8.90 11.25 1.80
N PHE A 259 9.25 11.14 0.51
CA PHE A 259 9.64 12.29 -0.31
C PHE A 259 8.49 13.23 -0.61
N ILE A 260 7.29 12.70 -0.88
CA ILE A 260 6.07 13.49 -1.11
C ILE A 260 5.77 14.38 0.11
N GLN A 261 6.04 13.91 1.32
CA GLN A 261 5.87 14.70 2.55
C GLN A 261 7.05 15.63 2.88
N HIS A 262 8.06 15.72 2.01
CA HIS A 262 9.22 16.60 2.16
C HIS A 262 9.98 16.41 3.48
N LEU A 263 10.04 15.17 3.97
CA LEU A 263 10.74 14.81 5.20
C LEU A 263 12.25 14.63 4.96
N ARG A 264 13.04 14.88 6.01
CA ARG A 264 14.52 14.81 5.94
C ARG A 264 14.98 13.39 5.61
N THR A 265 16.05 13.26 4.85
CA THR A 265 16.78 12.00 4.64
C THR A 265 18.22 12.09 5.12
N GLU A 266 18.84 10.92 5.29
CA GLU A 266 20.27 10.74 5.59
C GLU A 266 21.01 10.12 4.41
N THR A 267 22.34 10.19 4.43
CA THR A 267 23.24 9.63 3.42
C THR A 267 24.34 8.80 4.10
N GLY A 268 25.00 7.92 3.36
CA GLY A 268 26.08 7.10 3.87
C GLY A 268 25.66 5.68 4.28
N LEU A 269 26.54 5.00 5.02
CA LEU A 269 26.43 3.57 5.32
C LEU A 269 25.19 3.24 6.19
N PRO A 270 24.62 2.02 6.05
CA PRO A 270 23.50 1.60 6.88
C PRO A 270 23.75 1.70 8.37
N ASN A 271 22.73 2.11 9.13
CA ASN A 271 22.78 2.01 10.57
C ASN A 271 22.92 0.54 11.00
N LYS A 272 23.72 0.29 12.02
CA LYS A 272 23.94 -1.05 12.57
C LYS A 272 23.23 -1.17 13.90
N TYR A 273 22.42 -2.19 14.03
CA TYR A 273 21.80 -2.56 15.29
C TYR A 273 22.66 -3.60 16.01
N GLU A 274 22.68 -3.54 17.34
CA GLU A 274 23.41 -4.51 18.15
C GLU A 274 22.79 -5.91 18.00
N PRO A 275 23.58 -6.93 17.64
CA PRO A 275 23.07 -8.29 17.54
C PRO A 275 22.50 -8.81 18.85
N VAL A 276 21.44 -9.61 18.75
CA VAL A 276 20.84 -10.31 19.89
C VAL A 276 21.20 -11.80 19.84
N LYS A 277 21.27 -12.44 21.02
CA LYS A 277 21.72 -13.85 21.12
C LYS A 277 20.60 -14.85 20.84
N GLU A 278 19.36 -14.47 21.15
CA GLU A 278 18.20 -15.35 21.08
C GLU A 278 17.01 -14.62 20.49
N PHE A 279 16.21 -15.33 19.70
CA PHE A 279 15.01 -14.79 19.05
C PHE A 279 13.82 -14.75 20.03
N GLY A 280 13.76 -15.70 20.95
CA GLY A 280 12.74 -15.82 22.01
C GLY A 280 11.62 -16.82 21.72
N VAL A 281 11.42 -17.23 20.47
CA VAL A 281 10.49 -18.32 20.08
C VAL A 281 11.12 -19.25 19.02
N ALA A 282 10.48 -20.38 18.75
CA ALA A 282 10.88 -21.27 17.66
C ALA A 282 10.58 -20.64 16.29
N ILE A 283 11.46 -20.86 15.32
CA ILE A 283 11.26 -20.43 13.93
C ILE A 283 11.01 -21.70 13.09
N PRO A 284 9.96 -21.73 12.26
CA PRO A 284 8.93 -20.71 12.12
C PRO A 284 7.88 -20.78 13.24
N ALA A 285 7.44 -19.63 13.74
CA ALA A 285 6.29 -19.56 14.64
C ALA A 285 4.95 -19.60 13.88
N HIS A 286 4.93 -19.15 12.62
CA HIS A 286 3.75 -19.10 11.76
C HIS A 286 3.96 -19.88 10.45
N PRO A 287 4.16 -21.21 10.49
CA PRO A 287 4.32 -22.02 9.30
C PRO A 287 3.11 -21.95 8.35
N GLU A 288 1.92 -21.61 8.86
CA GLU A 288 0.69 -21.43 8.09
C GLU A 288 0.75 -20.28 7.08
N TYR A 289 1.64 -19.30 7.26
CA TYR A 289 1.84 -18.21 6.28
C TYR A 289 2.64 -18.64 5.05
N TYR A 290 3.17 -19.86 5.03
CA TYR A 290 3.97 -20.41 3.95
C TYR A 290 3.26 -21.59 3.28
N THR A 291 3.26 -21.62 1.96
CA THR A 291 2.70 -22.72 1.17
C THR A 291 3.75 -23.27 0.22
N THR A 292 3.93 -24.58 0.24
CA THR A 292 4.78 -25.35 -0.67
C THR A 292 4.06 -25.73 -1.96
N LEU A 293 4.79 -26.16 -3.00
CA LEU A 293 4.20 -26.69 -4.23
C LEU A 293 3.16 -27.80 -3.98
N SER A 294 3.47 -28.75 -3.09
CA SER A 294 2.55 -29.84 -2.77
C SER A 294 1.27 -29.33 -2.11
N GLN A 295 1.38 -28.37 -1.19
CA GLN A 295 0.20 -27.74 -0.56
C GLN A 295 -0.61 -26.90 -1.56
N ALA A 296 0.04 -26.19 -2.49
CA ALA A 296 -0.64 -25.46 -3.56
C ALA A 296 -1.45 -26.40 -4.47
N LYS A 297 -0.88 -27.58 -4.82
CA LYS A 297 -1.60 -28.62 -5.57
C LYS A 297 -2.80 -29.18 -4.82
N GLU A 298 -2.70 -29.35 -3.50
CA GLU A 298 -3.83 -29.78 -2.67
C GLU A 298 -4.88 -28.67 -2.53
N LEU A 299 -4.46 -27.40 -2.46
CA LEU A 299 -5.36 -26.26 -2.40
C LEU A 299 -6.28 -26.24 -3.62
N LEU A 300 -5.74 -26.37 -4.83
CA LEU A 300 -6.51 -26.41 -6.09
C LEU A 300 -7.62 -27.49 -6.15
N LYS A 301 -7.58 -28.50 -5.28
CA LYS A 301 -8.60 -29.57 -5.23
C LYS A 301 -9.76 -29.25 -4.28
N LYS A 302 -9.66 -28.18 -3.48
CA LYS A 302 -10.65 -27.82 -2.46
C LYS A 302 -11.62 -26.75 -2.99
N PRO A 303 -12.95 -26.95 -2.86
CA PRO A 303 -13.94 -25.99 -3.35
C PRO A 303 -13.87 -24.63 -2.62
N ASP A 304 -13.61 -24.63 -1.31
CA ASP A 304 -13.60 -23.41 -0.48
C ASP A 304 -12.21 -22.77 -0.37
N SER A 305 -11.45 -22.79 -1.48
CA SER A 305 -10.08 -22.30 -1.50
C SER A 305 -9.76 -21.46 -2.74
N ALA A 306 -8.64 -20.74 -2.67
CA ALA A 306 -8.15 -19.93 -3.77
C ALA A 306 -6.62 -20.01 -3.86
N LEU A 307 -6.11 -20.52 -4.98
CA LEU A 307 -4.74 -20.21 -5.39
C LEU A 307 -4.80 -18.92 -6.22
N VAL A 308 -4.21 -17.84 -5.71
CA VAL A 308 -4.40 -16.48 -6.24
C VAL A 308 -3.16 -16.02 -6.99
N SER A 309 -3.28 -15.82 -8.29
CA SER A 309 -2.22 -15.30 -9.16
C SER A 309 -2.13 -13.78 -9.06
N VAL A 310 -1.15 -13.28 -8.31
CA VAL A 310 -0.81 -11.86 -8.20
C VAL A 310 0.20 -11.48 -9.29
N ARG A 311 -0.22 -11.65 -10.54
CA ARG A 311 0.58 -11.43 -11.76
C ARG A 311 -0.16 -10.47 -12.68
N THR A 312 0.53 -9.85 -13.63
CA THR A 312 -0.16 -8.99 -14.62
C THR A 312 -1.12 -9.80 -15.48
N TRP A 313 -2.04 -9.12 -16.17
CA TRP A 313 -2.93 -9.79 -17.12
C TRP A 313 -2.15 -10.57 -18.18
N ASP A 314 -1.12 -9.95 -18.77
CA ASP A 314 -0.30 -10.57 -19.81
C ASP A 314 0.49 -11.79 -19.33
N GLU A 315 0.91 -11.80 -18.07
CA GLU A 315 1.49 -12.98 -17.43
C GLU A 315 0.45 -14.07 -17.22
N PHE A 316 -0.73 -13.69 -16.72
CA PHE A 316 -1.84 -14.61 -16.43
C PHE A 316 -2.31 -15.30 -17.71
N VAL A 317 -2.55 -14.58 -18.81
CA VAL A 317 -3.00 -15.20 -20.08
C VAL A 317 -1.85 -15.85 -20.87
N GLY A 318 -0.59 -15.70 -20.44
CA GLY A 318 0.57 -16.35 -21.03
C GLY A 318 1.19 -15.63 -22.24
N ASN A 319 0.94 -14.34 -22.41
CA ASN A 319 1.59 -13.50 -23.43
C ASN A 319 3.08 -13.30 -23.11
N THR A 320 3.40 -13.19 -21.81
CA THR A 320 4.77 -13.07 -21.29
C THR A 320 4.97 -13.96 -20.06
N SER A 321 6.22 -14.30 -19.74
CA SER A 321 6.53 -14.89 -18.44
C SER A 321 6.59 -13.82 -17.35
N GLY A 322 6.88 -12.57 -17.73
CA GLY A 322 7.15 -11.43 -16.84
C GLY A 322 8.63 -11.27 -16.47
N TYR A 323 9.45 -12.31 -16.69
CA TYR A 323 10.81 -12.39 -16.15
C TYR A 323 11.80 -12.87 -17.20
N SER A 324 12.98 -12.25 -17.25
CA SER A 324 14.07 -12.65 -18.16
C SER A 324 14.62 -14.05 -17.86
N TYR A 325 14.53 -14.49 -16.60
CA TYR A 325 15.04 -15.78 -16.12
C TYR A 325 13.99 -16.90 -16.05
N ILE A 326 12.70 -16.59 -16.28
CA ILE A 326 11.63 -17.60 -16.37
C ILE A 326 11.24 -17.74 -17.83
N LYS A 327 11.55 -18.89 -18.44
CA LYS A 327 11.24 -19.16 -19.86
C LYS A 327 9.78 -19.56 -20.11
N PRO A 328 9.16 -20.45 -19.31
CA PRO A 328 7.77 -20.86 -19.55
C PRO A 328 6.79 -19.69 -19.41
N LYS A 329 5.81 -19.66 -20.30
CA LYS A 329 4.69 -18.70 -20.28
C LYS A 329 3.39 -19.42 -20.00
N GLY A 330 2.43 -18.68 -19.47
CA GLY A 330 1.15 -19.20 -18.99
C GLY A 330 1.07 -19.12 -17.49
N ASP A 331 0.15 -19.90 -16.94
CA ASP A 331 -0.20 -19.84 -15.54
C ASP A 331 -0.72 -21.18 -15.01
N ILE A 332 -0.98 -21.23 -13.70
CA ILE A 332 -1.43 -22.42 -12.99
C ILE A 332 -2.92 -22.68 -13.27
N PRO A 333 -3.31 -23.84 -13.82
CA PRO A 333 -4.72 -24.17 -14.05
C PRO A 333 -5.52 -24.18 -12.74
N GLY A 334 -6.68 -23.52 -12.75
CA GLY A 334 -7.54 -23.36 -11.58
C GLY A 334 -7.17 -22.18 -10.67
N ALA A 335 -6.04 -21.49 -10.91
CA ALA A 335 -5.75 -20.25 -10.21
C ALA A 335 -6.73 -19.12 -10.59
N LYS A 336 -7.06 -18.29 -9.61
CA LYS A 336 -7.90 -17.09 -9.75
C LYS A 336 -6.99 -15.87 -9.96
N TRP A 337 -7.34 -14.96 -10.86
CA TRP A 337 -6.52 -13.77 -11.07
C TRP A 337 -6.73 -12.79 -9.92
N GLY A 338 -5.65 -12.50 -9.18
CA GLY A 338 -5.67 -11.58 -8.05
C GLY A 338 -5.31 -10.15 -8.43
N HIS A 339 -5.20 -9.83 -9.72
CA HIS A 339 -4.61 -8.59 -10.26
C HIS A 339 -3.10 -8.45 -9.94
N GLY A 340 -2.48 -7.33 -10.34
CA GLY A 340 -1.07 -7.08 -10.10
C GLY A 340 -0.72 -5.64 -10.40
N GLY A 341 -0.14 -5.41 -11.57
CA GLY A 341 0.18 -4.07 -12.04
C GLY A 341 0.49 -4.06 -13.52
N VAL A 342 1.19 -3.03 -13.97
CA VAL A 342 1.54 -2.84 -15.39
C VAL A 342 2.63 -3.80 -15.88
N ASP A 343 3.49 -4.29 -14.98
CA ASP A 343 4.53 -5.28 -15.28
C ASP A 343 4.87 -6.15 -14.05
N ALA A 344 5.84 -7.06 -14.19
CA ALA A 344 6.24 -7.98 -13.13
C ALA A 344 6.88 -7.30 -11.91
N ASN A 345 7.27 -6.03 -12.04
CA ASN A 345 7.86 -5.20 -11.00
C ASN A 345 6.88 -4.12 -10.48
N SER A 346 5.57 -4.28 -10.73
CA SER A 346 4.54 -3.32 -10.35
C SER A 346 3.37 -3.98 -9.61
N MET A 347 2.82 -3.24 -8.64
CA MET A 347 1.58 -3.53 -7.91
C MET A 347 0.54 -2.41 -8.08
N SER A 348 0.59 -1.68 -9.21
CA SER A 348 -0.24 -0.49 -9.45
C SER A 348 -1.76 -0.73 -9.38
N ASP A 349 -2.25 -1.96 -9.54
CA ASP A 349 -3.67 -2.24 -9.33
C ASP A 349 -4.08 -2.11 -7.86
N PHE A 350 -3.13 -2.22 -6.93
CA PHE A 350 -3.31 -2.12 -5.48
C PHE A 350 -2.91 -0.75 -4.89
N HIS A 351 -2.34 0.15 -5.69
CA HIS A 351 -1.80 1.42 -5.22
C HIS A 351 -2.65 2.62 -5.66
N ASN A 352 -2.77 3.61 -4.78
CA ASN A 352 -3.24 4.96 -5.09
C ASN A 352 -2.17 5.71 -5.91
N PRO A 353 -2.47 6.90 -6.47
CA PRO A 353 -1.50 7.66 -7.26
C PRO A 353 -0.22 8.06 -6.51
N ASP A 354 -0.23 8.06 -5.18
CA ASP A 354 0.93 8.33 -4.33
C ASP A 354 1.68 7.05 -3.89
N GLY A 355 1.33 5.89 -4.43
CA GLY A 355 1.92 4.59 -4.10
C GLY A 355 1.33 3.93 -2.85
N THR A 356 0.44 4.60 -2.10
CA THR A 356 -0.18 4.03 -0.89
C THR A 356 -1.20 2.94 -1.23
N MET A 357 -1.51 2.05 -0.29
CA MET A 357 -2.52 1.01 -0.45
C MET A 357 -3.89 1.61 -0.79
N LYS A 358 -4.54 1.09 -1.83
CA LYS A 358 -5.93 1.43 -2.17
C LYS A 358 -6.88 1.12 -1.01
N PRO A 359 -8.02 1.83 -0.92
CA PRO A 359 -9.08 1.49 0.03
C PRO A 359 -9.41 -0.01 0.00
N ALA A 360 -9.52 -0.63 1.18
CA ALA A 360 -9.77 -2.06 1.30
C ALA A 360 -10.99 -2.53 0.50
N ARG A 361 -12.04 -1.71 0.48
CA ARG A 361 -13.25 -1.96 -0.31
C ARG A 361 -13.00 -2.09 -1.82
N GLU A 362 -12.02 -1.35 -2.36
CA GLU A 362 -11.68 -1.42 -3.79
C GLU A 362 -10.93 -2.72 -4.09
N ILE A 363 -10.01 -3.11 -3.21
CA ILE A 363 -9.27 -4.38 -3.34
C ILE A 363 -10.23 -5.58 -3.17
N LEU A 364 -11.13 -5.54 -2.18
CA LEU A 364 -12.13 -6.58 -1.98
C LEU A 364 -13.08 -6.70 -3.17
N ALA A 365 -13.57 -5.59 -3.73
CA ALA A 365 -14.43 -5.61 -4.91
C ALA A 365 -13.69 -6.15 -6.16
N MET A 366 -12.40 -5.87 -6.27
CA MET A 366 -11.54 -6.40 -7.34
C MET A 366 -11.33 -7.92 -7.19
N TRP A 367 -11.10 -8.41 -5.98
CA TRP A 367 -10.96 -9.84 -5.69
C TRP A 367 -12.27 -10.62 -5.81
N ASP A 368 -13.40 -10.01 -5.42
CA ASP A 368 -14.74 -10.58 -5.55
C ASP A 368 -15.09 -10.88 -7.01
N GLN A 369 -14.65 -10.04 -7.95
CA GLN A 369 -14.81 -10.30 -9.39
C GLN A 369 -14.22 -11.64 -9.84
N TRP A 370 -13.27 -12.21 -9.08
CA TRP A 370 -12.62 -13.49 -9.34
C TRP A 370 -12.97 -14.57 -8.31
N ASN A 371 -14.03 -14.37 -7.53
CA ASN A 371 -14.46 -15.22 -6.42
C ASN A 371 -13.35 -15.48 -5.39
N ILE A 372 -12.53 -14.46 -5.11
CA ILE A 372 -11.48 -14.50 -4.09
C ILE A 372 -12.05 -13.82 -2.84
N GLU A 373 -12.35 -14.60 -1.81
CA GLU A 373 -13.15 -14.13 -0.66
C GLU A 373 -12.44 -14.33 0.69
N PRO A 374 -12.69 -13.47 1.71
CA PRO A 374 -12.03 -13.55 3.02
C PRO A 374 -12.28 -14.84 3.80
N THR A 375 -13.34 -15.57 3.47
CA THR A 375 -13.75 -16.81 4.12
C THR A 375 -12.99 -18.03 3.61
N GLN A 376 -12.34 -17.92 2.44
CA GLN A 376 -11.63 -19.02 1.79
C GLN A 376 -10.27 -19.27 2.43
N GLN A 377 -9.76 -20.50 2.28
CA GLN A 377 -8.32 -20.75 2.42
C GLN A 377 -7.61 -20.25 1.16
N ALA A 378 -6.83 -19.17 1.25
CA ALA A 378 -6.19 -18.54 0.09
C ALA A 378 -4.66 -18.58 0.17
N ALA A 379 -4.00 -18.93 -0.93
CA ALA A 379 -2.55 -18.82 -1.08
C ALA A 379 -2.24 -17.89 -2.25
N PHE A 380 -1.55 -16.78 -1.98
CA PHE A 380 -1.10 -15.83 -3.00
C PHE A 380 0.20 -16.31 -3.63
N TYR A 381 0.36 -16.16 -4.94
CA TYR A 381 1.62 -16.43 -5.63
C TYR A 381 1.84 -15.46 -6.79
N CYS A 382 3.09 -15.35 -7.25
CA CYS A 382 3.43 -14.62 -8.46
C CYS A 382 4.53 -15.37 -9.23
N GLY A 383 5.56 -14.68 -9.75
CA GLY A 383 6.75 -15.36 -10.26
C GLY A 383 7.51 -16.10 -9.16
N THR A 384 7.95 -15.34 -8.15
CA THR A 384 8.88 -15.75 -7.07
C THR A 384 8.51 -15.21 -5.68
N GLY A 385 7.26 -14.80 -5.46
CA GLY A 385 6.73 -14.48 -4.13
C GLY A 385 6.68 -12.99 -3.72
N TRP A 386 7.34 -12.06 -4.42
CA TRP A 386 7.37 -10.63 -4.02
C TRP A 386 6.00 -9.95 -4.03
N ARG A 387 5.35 -9.87 -5.20
CA ARG A 387 3.98 -9.34 -5.36
C ARG A 387 2.96 -10.07 -4.46
N ALA A 388 3.13 -11.38 -4.33
CA ALA A 388 2.29 -12.20 -3.48
C ALA A 388 2.41 -11.83 -1.99
N SER A 389 3.61 -11.45 -1.53
CA SER A 389 3.85 -11.01 -0.16
C SER A 389 3.16 -9.68 0.14
N GLU A 390 3.11 -8.75 -0.81
CA GLU A 390 2.36 -7.49 -0.67
C GLU A 390 0.85 -7.72 -0.66
N ALA A 391 0.32 -8.56 -1.55
CA ALA A 391 -1.10 -8.95 -1.53
C ALA A 391 -1.47 -9.69 -0.23
N PHE A 392 -0.61 -10.59 0.26
CA PHE A 392 -0.76 -11.26 1.55
C PHE A 392 -0.84 -10.23 2.68
N PHE A 393 0.06 -9.24 2.71
CA PHE A 393 0.06 -8.21 3.74
C PHE A 393 -1.23 -7.41 3.72
N TYR A 394 -1.71 -7.01 2.54
CA TYR A 394 -2.99 -6.30 2.42
C TYR A 394 -4.20 -7.14 2.86
N ALA A 395 -4.27 -8.43 2.48
CA ALA A 395 -5.31 -9.33 2.98
C ALA A 395 -5.25 -9.49 4.50
N TRP A 396 -4.05 -9.58 5.06
CA TRP A 396 -3.82 -9.64 6.50
C TRP A 396 -4.29 -8.35 7.20
N LEU A 397 -4.06 -7.18 6.61
CA LEU A 397 -4.59 -5.90 7.14
C LEU A 397 -6.12 -5.88 7.23
N MET A 398 -6.79 -6.60 6.31
CA MET A 398 -8.25 -6.76 6.22
C MET A 398 -8.82 -7.90 7.06
N ASP A 399 -8.01 -8.55 7.90
CA ASP A 399 -8.42 -9.65 8.78
C ASP A 399 -8.78 -10.98 8.13
N TRP A 400 -8.19 -11.24 6.96
CA TRP A 400 -8.22 -12.57 6.38
C TRP A 400 -7.44 -13.54 7.27
N LYS A 401 -8.08 -14.64 7.65
CA LYS A 401 -7.55 -15.56 8.68
C LYS A 401 -6.74 -16.72 8.11
N GLN A 402 -7.11 -17.19 6.92
CA GLN A 402 -6.56 -18.39 6.31
C GLN A 402 -5.81 -18.04 5.02
N ILE A 403 -4.75 -17.25 5.17
CA ILE A 403 -3.94 -16.76 4.06
C ILE A 403 -2.50 -17.21 4.17
N SER A 404 -1.86 -17.42 3.02
CA SER A 404 -0.45 -17.78 2.93
C SER A 404 0.16 -17.24 1.62
N VAL A 405 1.49 -17.36 1.49
CA VAL A 405 2.19 -17.18 0.21
C VAL A 405 2.67 -18.54 -0.28
N TYR A 406 2.27 -18.93 -1.49
CA TYR A 406 2.92 -20.01 -2.22
C TYR A 406 4.21 -19.49 -2.84
N ASP A 407 5.31 -19.80 -2.15
CA ASP A 407 6.61 -19.14 -2.32
C ASP A 407 7.23 -19.37 -3.72
N GLY A 408 7.26 -20.63 -4.16
CA GLY A 408 7.85 -21.00 -5.45
C GLY A 408 7.08 -20.49 -6.66
N GLY A 409 5.80 -20.13 -6.49
CA GLY A 409 4.98 -19.49 -7.51
C GLY A 409 5.02 -20.16 -8.89
N TRP A 410 4.96 -19.33 -9.92
CA TRP A 410 5.05 -19.77 -11.32
C TRP A 410 6.42 -20.34 -11.64
N TYR A 411 7.49 -19.86 -11.00
CA TYR A 411 8.84 -20.32 -11.32
C TYR A 411 9.04 -21.79 -10.96
N GLU A 412 8.73 -22.17 -9.72
CA GLU A 412 8.79 -23.57 -9.26
C GLU A 412 7.76 -24.42 -10.00
N TRP A 413 6.52 -23.92 -10.17
CA TRP A 413 5.46 -24.68 -10.85
C TRP A 413 5.86 -25.06 -12.27
N SER A 414 6.33 -24.08 -13.05
CA SER A 414 6.67 -24.28 -14.47
C SER A 414 8.03 -24.95 -14.70
N SER A 415 8.84 -25.12 -13.65
CA SER A 415 10.11 -25.85 -13.72
C SER A 415 9.93 -27.35 -13.95
N ASP A 416 8.81 -27.92 -13.50
CA ASP A 416 8.44 -29.32 -13.77
C ASP A 416 7.46 -29.37 -14.96
N PRO A 417 7.88 -29.88 -16.14
CA PRO A 417 7.02 -29.96 -17.31
C PRO A 417 5.83 -30.91 -17.14
N LYS A 418 5.78 -31.71 -16.07
CA LYS A 418 4.62 -32.54 -15.73
C LYS A 418 3.50 -31.76 -15.05
N ASN A 419 3.79 -30.57 -14.50
CA ASN A 419 2.75 -29.71 -13.95
C ASN A 419 1.93 -29.12 -15.09
N PRO A 420 0.59 -29.19 -15.01
CA PRO A 420 -0.24 -28.64 -16.07
C PRO A 420 -0.16 -27.12 -16.09
N THR A 421 -0.27 -26.52 -17.27
CA THR A 421 -0.22 -25.07 -17.48
C THR A 421 -1.41 -24.64 -18.35
N VAL A 422 -1.88 -23.41 -18.17
CA VAL A 422 -2.96 -22.83 -18.99
C VAL A 422 -2.52 -21.50 -19.62
N THR A 423 -3.03 -21.20 -20.81
CA THR A 423 -2.84 -19.94 -21.55
C THR A 423 -4.16 -19.49 -22.18
N GLY A 424 -4.20 -18.26 -22.67
CA GLY A 424 -5.35 -17.67 -23.36
C GLY A 424 -6.26 -16.86 -22.45
N GLU A 425 -7.20 -16.15 -23.08
CA GLU A 425 -8.21 -15.33 -22.41
C GLU A 425 -9.04 -16.18 -21.44
N ARG A 426 -9.17 -15.68 -20.20
CA ARG A 426 -9.94 -16.33 -19.15
C ARG A 426 -10.94 -15.33 -18.59
N GLN A 427 -12.14 -15.80 -18.31
CA GLN A 427 -13.13 -15.00 -17.59
C GLN A 427 -13.20 -15.52 -16.16
N PRO A 428 -13.60 -14.69 -15.20
CA PRO A 428 -13.98 -15.19 -13.89
C PRO A 428 -14.94 -16.36 -14.02
N ALA A 429 -14.73 -17.41 -13.22
CA ALA A 429 -15.71 -18.48 -13.13
C ALA A 429 -17.03 -17.85 -12.66
N LYS A 430 -18.05 -17.83 -13.53
CA LYS A 430 -19.38 -17.36 -13.12
C LYS A 430 -19.84 -18.24 -11.96
N SER A 431 -20.16 -17.59 -10.84
CA SER A 431 -20.79 -18.20 -9.67
C SER A 431 -22.03 -19.02 -10.03
#